data_AF-M0DQ08-F1
#
_entry.id   AF-M0DQ08-F1
#
_cell.length_a   1.000
_cell.length_b   1.000
_cell.length_c   1.000
_cell.angle_alpha   90.00
_cell.angle_beta   90.00
_cell.angle_gamma   90.00
#
_symmetry.space_group_name_H-M   'P 1'
#
loop_
_entity.id
_entity.type
_entity.pdbx_description
1 polymer ?
#
loop_
_entity_poly.entity_id
_entity_poly.type
_entity_poly.pdbx_seq_one_letter_code
_entity_poly.pdbx_strand_id
1 'polypeptide(L)'
;MSDTDSHDHDETAEPITDEVHDNSWSANLEKPKYADDADLAVRDALAAIDHTTAGNHVNLVTHGDLGHPEEFLYDAIEREYALDPEYVEQCGCGGHVTRVQVA
;
A
#
# COMPACT_ATOMS: atom_id res chain seq x y z
N MET A 1 -41.52 8.47 -0.01
CA MET A 1 -40.89 7.40 -0.81
C MET A 1 -39.83 8.06 -1.65
N SER A 2 -38.59 7.66 -1.44
CA SER A 2 -37.42 7.74 -2.33
C SER A 2 -36.22 7.57 -1.42
N ASP A 3 -35.94 6.31 -1.13
CA ASP A 3 -34.73 5.81 -0.50
C ASP A 3 -33.53 6.38 -1.26
N THR A 4 -32.71 7.18 -0.57
CA THR A 4 -31.39 7.56 -1.07
C THR A 4 -30.46 6.47 -0.58
N ASP A 5 -30.33 5.44 -1.41
CA ASP A 5 -29.31 4.42 -1.30
C ASP A 5 -27.96 5.08 -1.64
N SER A 6 -27.27 5.55 -0.60
CA SER A 6 -25.87 5.95 -0.67
C SER A 6 -25.06 4.67 -0.86
N HIS A 7 -24.77 4.32 -2.12
CA HIS A 7 -23.83 3.25 -2.45
C HIS A 7 -22.45 3.61 -1.88
N ASP A 8 -22.17 3.03 -0.72
CA ASP A 8 -20.86 2.82 -0.16
C ASP A 8 -20.12 1.88 -1.14
N HIS A 9 -19.28 2.46 -2.00
CA HIS A 9 -18.45 1.70 -2.93
C HIS A 9 -17.01 1.76 -2.46
N ASP A 10 -16.64 0.85 -1.55
CA ASP A 10 -15.27 0.30 -1.54
C ASP A 10 -15.15 -1.11 -0.91
N GLU A 11 -16.25 -1.86 -0.66
CA GLU A 11 -16.18 -3.21 -0.07
C GLU A 11 -15.89 -4.37 -1.07
N THR A 12 -15.52 -4.09 -2.33
CA THR A 12 -15.42 -5.15 -3.37
C THR A 12 -14.07 -5.29 -4.06
N ALA A 13 -13.04 -4.53 -3.66
CA ALA A 13 -11.71 -4.74 -4.22
C ALA A 13 -11.04 -5.95 -3.55
N GLU A 14 -10.49 -6.88 -4.34
CA GLU A 14 -9.75 -8.01 -3.79
C GLU A 14 -8.54 -7.51 -2.98
N PRO A 15 -8.37 -7.98 -1.73
CA PRO A 15 -7.28 -7.55 -0.87
C PRO A 15 -5.93 -7.93 -1.47
N ILE A 16 -4.88 -7.18 -1.11
CA ILE A 16 -3.51 -7.44 -1.58
C ILE A 16 -2.96 -8.79 -1.08
N THR A 17 -3.42 -9.23 0.09
CA THR A 17 -3.11 -10.51 0.72
C THR A 17 -4.18 -10.85 1.75
N ASP A 18 -4.46 -12.13 1.93
CA ASP A 18 -5.32 -12.68 2.99
C ASP A 18 -4.49 -13.43 4.06
N GLU A 19 -3.16 -13.44 3.91
CA GLU A 19 -2.24 -14.18 4.76
C GLU A 19 -1.48 -13.21 5.66
N VAL A 20 -1.33 -13.57 6.94
CA VAL A 20 -0.40 -12.86 7.84
C VAL A 20 1.01 -13.40 7.59
N HIS A 21 1.94 -12.52 7.29
CA HIS A 21 3.33 -12.83 7.01
C HIS A 21 4.16 -12.77 8.30
N ASP A 22 4.81 -13.88 8.64
CA ASP A 22 5.72 -14.00 9.81
C ASP A 22 7.20 -13.78 9.45
N ASN A 23 7.47 -13.43 8.19
CA ASN A 23 8.76 -13.06 7.64
C ASN A 23 8.67 -11.72 6.88
N SER A 24 9.82 -11.18 6.49
CA SER A 24 9.84 -9.97 5.66
C SER A 24 9.52 -10.31 4.20
N TRP A 25 8.72 -9.48 3.55
CA TRP A 25 8.16 -9.75 2.23
C TRP A 25 7.97 -8.48 1.40
N SER A 26 7.51 -8.62 0.15
CA SER A 26 7.23 -7.50 -0.75
C SER A 26 5.78 -7.53 -1.24
N ALA A 27 5.07 -6.43 -1.04
CA ALA A 27 3.73 -6.22 -1.57
C ALA A 27 3.82 -5.63 -2.98
N ASN A 28 3.22 -6.31 -3.96
CA ASN A 28 3.23 -5.87 -5.36
C ASN A 28 2.04 -4.94 -5.65
N LEU A 29 2.31 -3.64 -5.65
CA LEU A 29 1.40 -2.57 -6.03
C LEU A 29 1.74 -1.98 -7.42
N GLU A 30 2.44 -2.75 -8.27
CA GLU A 30 2.80 -2.38 -9.64
C GLU A 30 1.79 -2.91 -10.67
N LYS A 31 0.68 -3.50 -10.23
CA LYS A 31 -0.36 -3.98 -11.15
C LYS A 31 -1.07 -2.80 -11.82
N PRO A 32 -1.60 -2.98 -13.05
CA PRO A 32 -2.30 -1.92 -13.78
C PRO A 32 -3.46 -1.27 -13.02
N LYS A 33 -4.10 -1.98 -12.08
CA LYS A 33 -5.18 -1.42 -11.25
C LYS A 33 -4.73 -0.24 -10.38
N TYR A 34 -3.43 -0.10 -10.10
CA TYR A 34 -2.88 0.99 -9.30
C TYR A 34 -2.31 2.13 -10.16
N ALA A 35 -2.20 1.98 -11.48
CA ALA A 35 -1.42 2.90 -12.31
C ALA A 35 -1.96 4.34 -12.28
N ASP A 36 -3.27 4.51 -12.06
CA ASP A 36 -3.98 5.78 -12.01
C ASP A 36 -4.81 5.94 -10.71
N ASP A 37 -4.58 5.08 -9.72
CA ASP A 37 -5.34 5.05 -8.47
C ASP A 37 -4.41 4.98 -7.25
N ALA A 38 -3.97 6.17 -6.82
CA ALA A 38 -3.09 6.32 -5.65
C ALA A 38 -3.82 5.94 -4.35
N ASP A 39 -5.11 6.22 -4.23
CA ASP A 39 -5.90 5.92 -3.02
C ASP A 39 -6.00 4.39 -2.83
N LEU A 40 -6.23 3.66 -3.91
CA LEU A 40 -6.19 2.20 -3.93
C LEU A 40 -4.80 1.66 -3.54
N ALA A 41 -3.73 2.26 -4.05
CA ALA A 41 -2.36 1.87 -3.69
C ALA A 41 -2.06 2.12 -2.21
N VAL A 42 -2.51 3.25 -1.65
CA VAL A 42 -2.39 3.56 -0.22
C VAL A 42 -3.17 2.53 0.60
N ARG A 43 -4.44 2.30 0.28
CA ARG A 43 -5.29 1.35 1.01
C ARG A 43 -4.65 -0.04 1.08
N ASP A 44 -4.22 -0.58 -0.06
CA ASP A 44 -3.62 -1.90 -0.14
C ASP A 44 -2.21 -1.94 0.51
N ALA A 45 -1.48 -0.82 0.53
CA ALA A 45 -0.22 -0.71 1.25
C ALA A 45 -0.40 -0.77 2.78
N LEU A 46 -1.39 -0.06 3.32
CA LEU A 46 -1.71 -0.12 4.76
C LEU A 46 -2.14 -1.54 5.14
N ALA A 47 -2.98 -2.18 4.31
CA ALA A 47 -3.36 -3.58 4.51
C ALA A 47 -2.14 -4.53 4.52
N ALA A 48 -1.13 -4.28 3.68
CA ALA A 48 0.11 -5.07 3.70
C ALA A 48 0.91 -4.88 5.01
N ILE A 49 0.91 -3.67 5.58
CA ILE A 49 1.53 -3.39 6.89
C ILE A 49 0.78 -4.15 7.99
N ASP A 50 -0.55 -4.10 8.01
CA ASP A 50 -1.39 -4.82 8.98
C ASP A 50 -1.17 -6.34 8.94
N HIS A 51 -0.90 -6.89 7.75
CA HIS A 51 -0.63 -8.31 7.55
C HIS A 51 0.85 -8.69 7.75
N THR A 52 1.68 -7.80 8.30
CA THR A 52 3.08 -8.07 8.60
C THR A 52 3.28 -8.21 10.10
N THR A 53 3.81 -9.36 10.54
CA THR A 53 4.10 -9.60 11.95
C THR A 53 5.24 -8.70 12.43
N ALA A 54 5.09 -8.10 13.62
CA ALA A 54 6.10 -7.29 14.27
C ALA A 54 7.49 -7.94 14.28
N GLY A 55 8.53 -7.13 14.08
CA GLY A 55 9.92 -7.58 13.89
C GLY A 55 10.31 -7.84 12.43
N ASN A 56 9.36 -7.77 11.49
CA ASN A 56 9.60 -7.87 10.05
C ASN A 56 9.40 -6.53 9.35
N HIS A 57 9.83 -6.46 8.08
CA HIS A 57 9.51 -5.35 7.20
C HIS A 57 8.71 -5.82 5.99
N VAL A 58 7.95 -4.89 5.42
CA VAL A 58 7.32 -5.05 4.11
C VAL A 58 7.93 -4.04 3.14
N ASN A 59 8.30 -4.49 1.95
CA ASN A 59 8.64 -3.61 0.84
C ASN A 59 7.39 -3.37 0.00
N LEU A 60 6.91 -2.14 -0.02
CA LEU A 60 5.78 -1.66 -0.81
C LEU A 60 6.33 -1.25 -2.19
N VAL A 61 5.97 -2.01 -3.23
CA VAL A 61 6.45 -1.77 -4.59
C VAL A 61 5.35 -1.12 -5.40
N THR A 62 5.42 0.20 -5.54
CA THR A 62 4.36 1.03 -6.15
C THR A 62 4.57 1.24 -7.64
N HIS A 63 3.47 1.42 -8.38
CA HIS A 63 3.50 1.64 -9.83
C HIS A 63 4.20 2.97 -10.18
N GLY A 64 5.06 2.95 -11.20
CA GLY A 64 5.84 4.13 -11.60
C GLY A 64 5.00 5.31 -12.10
N ASP A 65 3.85 5.04 -12.72
CA ASP A 65 2.92 6.08 -13.20
C ASP A 65 2.31 6.93 -12.06
N LEU A 66 2.33 6.44 -10.81
CA LEU A 66 1.91 7.22 -9.65
C LEU A 66 2.96 8.23 -9.18
N GLY A 67 4.18 8.18 -9.72
CA GLY A 67 5.30 9.02 -9.29
C GLY A 67 5.95 8.53 -8.00
N HIS A 68 6.62 9.45 -7.31
CA HIS A 68 7.40 9.11 -6.12
C HIS A 68 6.46 8.86 -4.92
N PRO A 69 6.64 7.76 -4.16
CA PRO A 69 5.71 7.36 -3.09
C PRO A 69 5.61 8.36 -1.93
N GLU A 70 6.62 9.20 -1.72
CA GLU A 70 6.57 10.30 -0.76
C GLU A 70 5.39 11.25 -1.01
N GLU A 71 4.95 11.41 -2.27
CA GLU A 71 3.88 12.34 -2.62
C GLU A 71 2.48 11.84 -2.25
N PHE A 72 2.30 10.54 -2.00
CA PHE A 72 0.97 9.96 -1.76
C PHE A 72 0.89 8.94 -0.62
N LEU A 73 1.99 8.27 -0.27
CA LEU A 73 1.99 7.11 0.62
C LEU A 73 2.55 7.41 2.01
N TYR A 74 3.56 8.28 2.13
CA TYR A 74 4.34 8.40 3.37
C TYR A 74 3.52 9.01 4.50
N ASP A 75 2.88 10.15 4.23
CA ASP A 75 1.98 10.81 5.17
C ASP A 75 0.88 9.87 5.69
N ALA A 76 0.39 8.94 4.86
CA ALA A 76 -0.62 7.99 5.27
C ALA A 76 -0.06 6.96 6.27
N ILE A 77 1.13 6.42 6.01
CA ILE A 77 1.80 5.46 6.91
C ILE A 77 2.18 6.12 8.23
N GLU A 78 2.78 7.31 8.18
CA GLU A 78 3.19 8.07 9.37
C GLU A 78 2.00 8.38 10.28
N ARG A 79 0.89 8.83 9.67
CA ARG A 79 -0.32 9.19 10.41
C ARG A 79 -1.01 7.97 11.05
N GLU A 80 -1.06 6.84 10.34
CA GLU A 80 -1.80 5.67 10.80
C GLU A 80 -1.01 4.84 11.82
N TYR A 81 0.29 4.67 11.58
CA TYR A 81 1.12 3.73 12.34
C TYR A 81 2.24 4.39 13.13
N ALA A 82 2.50 5.69 12.95
CA ALA A 82 3.69 6.37 13.49
C ALA A 82 5.01 5.65 13.12
N LEU A 83 5.05 5.06 11.92
CA LEU A 83 6.22 4.42 11.33
C LEU A 83 6.89 5.37 10.33
N ASP A 84 8.19 5.20 10.13
CA ASP A 84 9.02 6.00 9.22
C ASP A 84 9.34 5.18 7.95
N PRO A 85 8.70 5.48 6.79
CA PRO A 85 8.95 4.77 5.54
C PRO A 85 10.33 5.10 4.96
N GLU A 86 11.12 4.09 4.63
CA GLU A 86 12.44 4.24 4.00
C GLU A 86 12.32 4.07 2.48
N TYR A 87 12.74 5.06 1.71
CA TYR A 87 12.90 4.89 0.27
C TYR A 87 14.11 4.00 -0.03
N VAL A 88 13.91 2.91 -0.78
CA VAL A 88 14.98 1.97 -1.12
C VAL A 88 15.54 2.27 -2.51
N GLU A 89 14.72 2.14 -3.55
CA GLU A 89 15.16 2.31 -4.95
C GLU A 89 13.99 2.50 -5.92
N GLN A 90 14.32 2.90 -7.15
CA GLN A 90 13.42 2.79 -8.30
C GLN A 90 13.83 1.58 -9.15
N CYS A 91 12.91 0.66 -9.38
CA CYS A 91 13.08 -0.52 -10.22
C CYS A 91 13.22 -0.13 -11.71
N GLY A 92 13.83 -1.00 -12.52
CA GLY A 92 14.00 -0.76 -13.97
C GLY A 92 12.70 -0.68 -14.79
N CYS A 93 11.58 -1.13 -14.23
CA CYS A 93 10.23 -0.95 -14.77
C CYS A 93 9.64 0.44 -14.49
N GLY A 94 10.30 1.26 -13.67
CA GLY A 94 9.82 2.57 -13.21
C GLY A 94 9.13 2.53 -11.84
N GLY A 95 8.77 1.36 -11.31
CA GLY A 95 8.15 1.23 -9.99
C GLY A 95 9.09 1.63 -8.85
N HIS A 96 8.51 2.05 -7.72
CA HIS A 96 9.26 2.57 -6.58
C HIS A 96 9.12 1.66 -5.36
N VAL A 97 10.24 1.36 -4.71
CA VAL A 97 10.31 0.49 -3.53
C VAL A 97 10.43 1.34 -2.27
N THR A 98 9.43 1.23 -1.40
CA THR A 98 9.43 1.80 -0.05
C THR A 98 9.46 0.69 0.98
N ARG A 99 10.36 0.73 1.95
CA ARG A 99 10.42 -0.23 3.05
C ARG A 99 9.77 0.33 4.29
N VAL A 100 8.94 -0.47 4.94
CA VAL A 100 8.33 -0.15 6.24
C VAL A 100 8.69 -1.21 7.25
N GLN A 101 9.36 -0.82 8.32
CA GLN A 101 9.68 -1.70 9.45
C GLN A 101 8.48 -1.76 10.40
N VAL A 102 7.96 -2.95 10.66
CA VAL A 102 6.88 -3.18 11.63
C VAL A 102 7.51 -3.56 12.98
N ALA A 103 7.19 -2.79 14.03
CA ALA A 103 7.79 -2.89 15.36
C ALA A 103 6.80 -3.42 16.41
#